data_AF-A0AAE3QD52-F1
#
_entry.id   AF-A0AAE3QD52-F1
#
_cell.length_a   1.000
_cell.length_b   1.000
_cell.length_c   1.000
_cell.angle_alpha   90.00
_cell.angle_beta   90.00
_cell.angle_gamma   90.00
#
_symmetry.space_group_name_H-M   'P 1'
#
loop_
_entity.id
_entity.type
_entity.pdbx_description
1 polymer ?
#
loop_
_entity_poly.entity_id
_entity_poly.type
_entity_poly.pdbx_seq_one_letter_code
_entity_poly.pdbx_strand_id
1 'polypeptide(L)'
;MLGKMVRNALKALLPMHERERALSAPRGRWLTWQRFAPVLLLPVLSACTVDVAPAPTYPGPRPPGPPICTMEYAPVCGQRGGYVRTFSNACQARADGFQIIDRGECRREPVRPSPPPPVRPPQACTMEYDPVCGQLGSQMRTFGNACQARADGYRVVGRGECRREPVRPSPPAERPPQACSREYAPVCGQRGNRTRTFGNACEARADGYRVIGRGECR
;
A
#
# COMPACT_ATOMS: atom_id res chain seq x y z
N MET A 1 12.50 -59.66 -36.03
CA MET A 1 12.44 -58.20 -36.28
C MET A 1 12.69 -57.51 -34.94
N LEU A 2 13.90 -57.23 -34.42
CA LEU A 2 15.14 -56.60 -34.90
C LEU A 2 14.96 -55.22 -35.58
N GLY A 3 15.53 -54.18 -34.94
CA GLY A 3 15.73 -52.83 -35.47
C GLY A 3 15.60 -51.74 -34.40
N LYS A 4 16.45 -51.70 -33.37
CA LYS A 4 17.69 -50.91 -33.27
C LYS A 4 17.53 -49.39 -33.45
N MET A 5 17.76 -48.69 -32.34
CA MET A 5 18.67 -47.53 -32.17
C MET A 5 18.68 -46.46 -33.28
N VAL A 6 18.25 -45.25 -32.92
CA VAL A 6 18.91 -44.02 -33.39
C VAL A 6 19.19 -43.13 -32.18
N ARG A 7 20.48 -42.90 -31.95
CA ARG A 7 21.06 -41.99 -30.97
C ARG A 7 21.32 -40.64 -31.64
N ASN A 8 21.24 -39.60 -30.79
CA ASN A 8 22.06 -38.39 -30.75
C ASN A 8 21.70 -37.13 -31.54
N ALA A 9 21.89 -36.04 -30.77
CA ALA A 9 22.13 -34.64 -31.12
C ALA A 9 20.87 -33.86 -31.55
N LEU A 10 20.58 -32.65 -31.05
CA LEU A 10 21.50 -31.59 -30.65
C LEU A 10 20.80 -30.59 -29.69
N LYS A 11 21.59 -30.06 -28.76
CA LYS A 11 21.36 -28.87 -27.94
C LYS A 11 20.84 -27.67 -28.75
N ALA A 12 19.86 -26.94 -28.21
CA ALA A 12 19.79 -25.48 -28.29
C ALA A 12 18.79 -24.93 -27.26
N LEU A 13 19.31 -24.56 -26.09
CA LEU A 13 18.67 -23.65 -25.16
C LEU A 13 18.85 -22.22 -25.72
N LEU A 14 17.75 -21.49 -25.88
CA LEU A 14 17.75 -20.03 -25.84
C LEU A 14 17.01 -19.62 -24.55
N PRO A 15 17.51 -18.59 -23.83
CA PRO A 15 16.84 -17.32 -24.01
C PRO A 15 17.78 -16.12 -24.17
N MET A 16 17.20 -15.13 -24.83
CA MET A 16 17.70 -13.81 -25.17
C MET A 16 17.91 -12.95 -23.92
N HIS A 17 19.13 -12.47 -23.70
CA HIS A 17 19.37 -11.25 -22.93
C HIS A 17 20.47 -10.44 -23.63
N GLU A 18 20.03 -9.56 -24.52
CA GLU A 18 20.87 -8.66 -25.29
C GLU A 18 20.64 -7.23 -24.79
N ARG A 19 21.72 -6.55 -24.39
CA ARG A 19 22.09 -5.17 -24.80
C ARG A 19 23.13 -4.61 -23.83
N GLU A 20 24.39 -4.90 -24.14
CA GLU A 20 25.53 -4.09 -23.71
C GLU A 20 25.67 -2.89 -24.65
N ARG A 21 25.84 -1.69 -24.07
CA ARG A 21 26.17 -0.47 -24.80
C ARG A 21 27.69 -0.41 -24.96
N ALA A 22 28.15 -0.62 -26.19
CA ALA A 22 29.53 -0.39 -26.59
C ALA A 22 29.82 1.13 -26.68
N LEU A 23 30.90 1.57 -26.02
CA LEU A 23 31.51 2.88 -26.21
C LEU A 23 32.33 2.89 -27.52
N SER A 24 32.08 3.91 -28.34
CA SER A 24 32.86 4.26 -29.52
C SER A 24 34.12 5.06 -29.14
N ALA A 25 35.28 4.67 -29.67
CA ALA A 25 36.47 5.51 -29.77
C ALA A 25 37.08 5.33 -31.17
N PRO A 26 37.52 6.41 -31.85
CA PRO A 26 38.35 6.25 -33.04
C PRO A 26 39.64 7.08 -33.00
N ARG A 27 40.56 6.70 -33.90
CA ARG A 27 41.78 7.40 -34.38
C ARG A 27 43.00 7.16 -33.47
N GLY A 28 44.20 6.86 -33.97
CA GLY A 28 44.70 6.76 -35.33
C GLY A 28 46.23 6.65 -35.27
N ARG A 29 46.73 5.46 -35.62
CA ARG A 29 47.87 5.18 -36.50
C ARG A 29 49.21 5.96 -36.35
N TRP A 30 50.19 5.25 -35.75
CA TRP A 30 51.60 5.02 -36.13
C TRP A 30 52.34 6.05 -37.04
N LEU A 31 53.50 6.58 -36.61
CA LEU A 31 54.85 6.30 -37.18
C LEU A 31 55.99 7.22 -36.62
N THR A 32 57.06 6.57 -36.15
CA THR A 32 58.52 6.85 -36.33
C THR A 32 59.13 8.22 -35.95
N TRP A 33 60.00 8.27 -34.94
CA TRP A 33 61.48 8.10 -35.00
C TRP A 33 62.21 9.25 -35.72
N GLN A 34 62.89 10.13 -34.98
CA GLN A 34 64.35 10.35 -35.04
C GLN A 34 64.79 11.64 -34.32
N ARG A 35 65.61 11.41 -33.29
CA ARG A 35 66.93 12.02 -33.03
C ARG A 35 67.07 13.52 -32.67
N PHE A 36 68.00 13.70 -31.73
CA PHE A 36 68.84 14.87 -31.44
C PHE A 36 68.39 15.80 -30.29
N ALA A 37 69.02 15.53 -29.13
CA ALA A 37 69.18 16.35 -27.92
C ALA A 37 69.94 17.67 -28.21
N PRO A 38 70.25 18.57 -27.23
CA PRO A 38 70.03 18.56 -25.78
C PRO A 38 69.49 19.93 -25.24
N VAL A 39 69.25 20.07 -23.94
CA VAL A 39 69.79 21.15 -23.09
C VAL A 39 69.32 20.91 -21.66
N LEU A 40 70.35 20.75 -20.84
CA LEU A 40 70.39 20.39 -19.44
C LEU A 40 70.19 21.68 -18.64
N LEU A 41 69.10 21.79 -17.89
CA LEU A 41 68.91 22.77 -16.81
C LEU A 41 67.59 22.43 -16.11
N LEU A 42 67.66 21.87 -14.91
CA LEU A 42 66.78 22.14 -13.76
C LEU A 42 67.14 21.17 -12.62
N PRO A 43 67.05 21.63 -11.36
CA PRO A 43 67.94 21.27 -10.26
C PRO A 43 67.68 19.87 -9.71
N VAL A 44 68.74 19.21 -9.24
CA VAL A 44 68.66 18.04 -8.36
C VAL A 44 68.14 18.53 -7.00
N LEU A 45 66.84 18.76 -6.89
CA LEU A 45 66.18 18.91 -5.60
C LEU A 45 66.08 17.51 -5.00
N SER A 46 67.08 17.19 -4.20
CA SER A 46 67.11 16.09 -3.26
C SER A 46 65.75 15.99 -2.55
N ALA A 47 64.95 15.02 -2.98
CA ALA A 47 63.70 14.69 -2.31
C ALA A 47 64.06 13.96 -1.01
N CYS A 48 63.96 14.65 0.11
CA CYS A 48 63.90 13.99 1.41
C CYS A 48 62.57 13.24 1.46
N THR A 49 62.57 11.94 1.19
CA THR A 49 61.41 11.09 1.47
C THR A 49 61.31 10.96 2.97
N VAL A 50 60.27 11.52 3.57
CA VAL A 50 59.97 11.30 4.98
C VAL A 50 59.48 9.86 5.09
N ASP A 51 60.26 8.98 5.71
CA ASP A 51 59.79 7.66 6.11
C ASP A 51 58.71 7.84 7.19
N VAL A 52 57.45 7.88 6.76
CA VAL A 52 56.32 7.75 7.67
C VAL A 52 56.31 6.29 8.12
N ALA A 53 56.84 6.03 9.32
CA ALA A 53 56.66 4.75 9.97
C ALA A 53 55.15 4.44 10.03
N PRO A 54 54.71 3.22 9.66
CA PRO A 54 53.31 2.87 9.78
C PRO A 54 52.87 3.04 11.23
N ALA A 55 51.75 3.73 11.43
CA ALA A 55 51.18 3.93 12.76
C ALA A 55 51.07 2.56 13.47
N PRO A 56 51.36 2.49 14.78
CA PRO A 56 51.20 1.26 15.52
C PRO A 56 49.75 0.78 15.38
N THR A 57 49.58 -0.43 14.84
CA THR A 57 48.29 -1.11 14.78
C THR A 57 47.87 -1.45 16.20
N TYR A 58 47.13 -0.56 16.83
CA TYR A 58 46.45 -0.88 18.08
C TYR A 58 45.39 -1.95 17.77
N PRO A 59 45.41 -3.11 18.45
CA PRO A 59 44.31 -4.04 18.35
C PRO A 59 43.03 -3.30 18.75
N GLY A 60 42.04 -3.32 17.86
CA GLY A 60 40.76 -2.66 18.09
C GLY A 60 40.11 -3.14 19.40
N PRO A 61 39.18 -2.37 19.97
CA PRO A 61 38.45 -2.77 21.17
C PRO A 61 37.91 -4.18 21.00
N ARG A 62 38.24 -5.07 21.95
CA ARG A 62 37.69 -6.43 21.92
C ARG A 62 36.16 -6.31 21.91
N PRO A 63 35.46 -7.10 21.07
CA PRO A 63 34.02 -7.10 21.08
C PRO A 63 33.54 -7.36 22.53
N PRO A 64 32.51 -6.64 22.99
CA PRO A 64 32.01 -6.83 24.35
C PRO A 64 31.73 -8.31 24.57
N GLY A 65 32.30 -8.85 25.64
CA GLY A 65 32.09 -10.23 26.04
C GLY A 65 30.61 -10.52 26.29
N PRO A 66 30.23 -11.80 26.42
CA PRO A 66 28.86 -12.16 26.73
C PRO A 66 28.40 -11.42 28.00
N PRO A 67 27.15 -10.90 28.03
CA PRO A 67 26.65 -10.16 29.18
C PRO A 67 26.68 -11.06 30.42
N ILE A 68 27.25 -10.56 31.51
CA ILE A 68 27.23 -11.25 32.80
C ILE A 68 25.86 -11.02 33.43
N CYS A 69 25.11 -12.10 33.64
CA CYS A 69 23.79 -12.05 34.24
C CYS A 69 23.84 -12.39 35.72
N THR A 70 23.00 -11.71 36.50
CA THR A 70 22.74 -12.08 37.90
C THR A 70 21.97 -13.40 37.97
N MET A 71 22.08 -14.08 39.11
CA MET A 71 21.28 -15.28 39.42
C MET A 71 19.90 -14.92 40.01
N GLU A 72 19.46 -13.67 39.83
CA GLU A 72 18.14 -13.22 40.25
C GLU A 72 17.06 -13.98 39.47
N TYR A 73 16.05 -14.49 40.17
CA TYR A 73 14.93 -15.17 39.55
C TYR A 73 13.74 -14.22 39.43
N ALA A 74 13.54 -13.71 38.21
CA ALA A 74 12.46 -12.80 37.82
C ALA A 74 11.98 -13.23 36.41
N PRO A 75 11.18 -14.31 36.32
CA PRO A 75 10.99 -15.03 35.07
C PRO A 75 10.36 -14.16 34.00
N VAL A 76 10.74 -14.41 32.75
CA VAL A 76 10.19 -13.73 31.57
C VAL A 76 9.91 -14.72 30.45
N CYS A 77 8.91 -14.39 29.62
CA CYS A 77 8.61 -15.15 28.43
C CYS A 77 9.29 -14.49 27.23
N GLY A 78 10.21 -15.23 26.60
CA GLY A 78 10.97 -14.78 25.44
C GLY A 78 10.52 -15.46 24.15
N GLN A 79 10.51 -14.72 23.03
CA GLN A 79 10.28 -15.22 21.69
C GLN A 79 11.48 -14.97 20.78
N ARG A 80 11.83 -15.98 19.97
CA ARG A 80 12.81 -15.87 18.88
C ARG A 80 12.28 -16.61 17.66
N GLY A 81 11.86 -15.86 16.64
CA GLY A 81 11.12 -16.41 15.50
C GLY A 81 9.80 -17.04 15.95
N GLY A 82 9.57 -18.32 15.64
CA GLY A 82 8.39 -19.08 16.06
C GLY A 82 8.51 -19.78 17.42
N TYR A 83 9.66 -19.70 18.08
CA TYR A 83 9.92 -20.41 19.34
C TYR A 83 9.74 -19.49 20.53
N VAL A 84 9.00 -19.97 21.53
CA VAL A 84 8.73 -19.27 22.78
C VAL A 84 9.28 -20.09 23.95
N ARG A 85 10.04 -19.45 24.85
CA ARG A 85 10.72 -20.09 25.99
C ARG A 85 10.71 -19.20 27.23
N THR A 86 10.51 -19.82 28.39
CA THR A 86 10.67 -19.17 29.70
C THR A 86 12.15 -19.05 30.05
N PHE A 87 12.56 -17.87 30.49
CA PHE A 87 13.90 -17.59 31.02
C PHE A 87 13.83 -17.23 32.50
N SER A 88 14.87 -17.55 33.26
CA SER A 88 14.92 -17.26 34.70
C SER A 88 14.90 -15.76 35.00
N ASN A 89 15.48 -14.95 34.11
CA ASN A 89 15.40 -13.50 34.14
C ASN A 89 15.59 -12.86 32.75
N ALA A 90 15.31 -11.56 32.70
CA ALA A 90 15.42 -10.74 31.50
C ALA A 90 16.84 -10.66 30.93
N CYS A 91 17.88 -10.74 31.78
CA CYS A 91 19.25 -10.73 31.30
C CYS A 91 19.56 -11.98 30.49
N GLN A 92 19.22 -13.17 31.02
CA GLN A 92 19.43 -14.44 30.32
C GLN A 92 18.64 -14.52 29.01
N ALA A 93 17.40 -14.02 28.99
CA ALA A 93 16.60 -13.97 27.77
C ALA A 93 17.28 -13.15 26.67
N ARG A 94 17.82 -11.97 27.01
CA ARG A 94 18.51 -11.09 26.06
C ARG A 94 19.87 -11.64 25.65
N ALA A 95 20.60 -12.26 26.57
CA ALA A 95 21.87 -12.94 26.30
C ALA A 95 21.71 -14.05 25.25
N ASP A 96 20.61 -14.81 25.34
CA ASP A 96 20.26 -15.87 24.39
C ASP A 96 19.60 -15.33 23.09
N GLY A 97 19.42 -14.01 22.96
CA GLY A 97 18.86 -13.36 21.78
C GLY A 97 17.34 -13.49 21.64
N PHE A 98 16.61 -13.67 22.75
CA PHE A 98 15.15 -13.70 22.77
C PHE A 98 14.59 -12.30 23.07
N GLN A 99 13.50 -11.95 22.37
CA GLN A 99 12.72 -10.76 22.67
C GLN A 99 11.70 -11.08 23.75
N ILE A 100 11.64 -10.28 24.81
CA ILE A 100 10.71 -10.50 25.91
C ILE A 100 9.31 -10.06 25.47
N ILE A 101 8.36 -10.99 25.44
CA ILE A 101 6.97 -10.77 25.03
C ILE A 101 6.00 -10.69 26.21
N ASP A 102 6.34 -11.29 27.36
CA ASP A 102 5.52 -11.22 28.57
C ASP A 102 6.38 -11.27 29.85
N ARG A 103 5.85 -10.73 30.94
CA ARG A 103 6.43 -10.85 32.29
C ARG A 103 5.95 -12.13 32.93
N GLY A 104 6.84 -12.87 33.57
CA GLY A 104 6.56 -14.20 34.11
C GLY A 104 6.85 -15.31 33.10
N GLU A 105 6.47 -16.54 33.46
CA GLU A 105 6.73 -17.70 32.61
C GLU A 105 5.83 -17.73 31.37
N CYS A 106 6.32 -18.35 30.30
CA CYS A 106 5.50 -18.57 29.12
C CYS A 106 4.31 -19.46 29.44
N ARG A 107 3.11 -18.93 29.26
CA ARG A 107 1.88 -19.72 29.33
C ARG A 107 1.86 -20.66 28.15
N ARG A 108 2.16 -21.93 28.38
CA ARG A 108 1.69 -23.03 27.52
C ARG A 108 0.22 -23.28 27.83
N GLU A 109 -0.63 -22.27 27.71
CA GLU A 109 -2.03 -22.61 27.50
C GLU A 109 -2.06 -23.27 26.13
N PRO A 110 -2.52 -24.54 26.00
CA PRO A 110 -2.90 -25.02 24.70
C PRO A 110 -3.89 -23.98 24.20
N VAL A 111 -3.58 -23.36 23.06
CA VAL A 111 -4.54 -22.56 22.32
C VAL A 111 -5.71 -23.50 22.11
N ARG A 112 -6.72 -23.43 22.98
CA ARG A 112 -7.94 -24.21 22.79
C ARG A 112 -8.44 -23.71 21.45
N PRO A 113 -8.57 -24.58 20.43
CA PRO A 113 -9.14 -24.15 19.17
C PRO A 113 -10.44 -23.44 19.53
N SER A 114 -10.62 -22.22 19.01
CA SER A 114 -11.90 -21.54 19.14
C SER A 114 -12.99 -22.55 18.77
N PRO A 115 -14.06 -22.67 19.57
CA PRO A 115 -15.16 -23.56 19.23
C PRO A 115 -15.53 -23.35 17.77
N PRO A 116 -15.80 -24.43 17.00
CA PRO A 116 -16.24 -24.27 15.62
C PRO A 116 -17.44 -23.32 15.62
N PRO A 117 -17.54 -22.44 14.60
CA PRO A 117 -18.66 -21.51 14.53
C PRO A 117 -19.98 -22.30 14.63
N PRO A 118 -20.99 -21.76 15.32
CA PRO A 118 -22.26 -22.45 15.47
C PRO A 118 -22.81 -22.82 14.10
N VAL A 119 -23.07 -24.11 13.88
CA VAL A 119 -23.73 -24.61 12.67
C VAL A 119 -25.16 -24.08 12.72
N ARG A 120 -25.48 -23.14 11.84
CA ARG A 120 -26.85 -22.63 11.72
C ARG A 120 -27.73 -23.75 11.15
N PRO A 121 -28.89 -24.05 11.76
CA PRO A 121 -29.83 -25.01 11.19
C PRO A 121 -30.27 -24.55 9.78
N PRO A 122 -30.65 -25.47 8.89
CA PRO A 122 -31.14 -25.10 7.56
C PRO A 122 -32.33 -24.16 7.71
N GLN A 123 -32.20 -22.94 7.20
CA GLN A 123 -33.23 -21.93 7.30
C GLN A 123 -34.22 -22.11 6.14
N ALA A 124 -35.48 -22.41 6.47
CA ALA A 124 -36.56 -22.43 5.49
C ALA A 124 -36.95 -20.99 5.11
N CYS A 125 -36.89 -20.66 3.82
CA CYS A 125 -37.29 -19.37 3.30
C CYS A 125 -38.55 -19.49 2.42
N THR A 126 -39.37 -18.45 2.44
CA THR A 126 -40.49 -18.34 1.51
C THR A 126 -39.97 -18.14 0.08
N MET A 127 -40.80 -18.51 -0.91
CA MET A 127 -40.54 -18.27 -2.33
C MET A 127 -41.00 -16.87 -2.80
N GLU A 128 -41.32 -15.99 -1.85
CA GLU A 128 -41.65 -14.60 -2.13
C GLU A 128 -40.45 -13.88 -2.74
N TYR A 129 -40.67 -13.15 -3.82
CA TYR A 129 -39.64 -12.40 -4.52
C TYR A 129 -39.70 -10.92 -4.12
N ASP A 130 -38.80 -10.53 -3.21
CA ASP A 130 -38.55 -9.15 -2.76
C ASP A 130 -37.02 -8.92 -2.76
N PRO A 131 -36.45 -8.58 -3.93
CA PRO A 131 -35.02 -8.70 -4.15
C PRO A 131 -34.22 -7.76 -3.24
N VAL A 132 -33.07 -8.25 -2.77
CA VAL A 132 -32.15 -7.46 -1.93
C VAL A 132 -30.71 -7.59 -2.39
N CYS A 133 -29.92 -6.55 -2.13
CA CYS A 133 -28.48 -6.58 -2.32
C CYS A 133 -27.81 -7.01 -1.01
N GLY A 134 -27.16 -8.17 -1.03
CA GLY A 134 -26.41 -8.71 0.09
C GLY A 134 -24.91 -8.53 -0.08
N GLN A 135 -24.19 -8.34 1.04
CA GLN A 135 -22.74 -8.22 1.10
C GLN A 135 -22.14 -9.28 2.03
N LEU A 136 -21.09 -9.95 1.57
CA LEU A 136 -20.25 -10.85 2.35
C LEU A 136 -18.77 -10.49 2.08
N GLY A 137 -18.13 -9.82 3.04
CA GLY A 137 -16.81 -9.22 2.83
C GLY A 137 -16.84 -8.22 1.68
N SER A 138 -16.01 -8.44 0.66
CA SER A 138 -15.97 -7.62 -0.56
C SER A 138 -16.93 -8.09 -1.66
N GLN A 139 -17.65 -9.20 -1.46
CA GLN A 139 -18.58 -9.73 -2.46
C GLN A 139 -19.96 -9.12 -2.28
N MET A 140 -20.57 -8.69 -3.40
CA MET A 140 -21.97 -8.26 -3.46
C MET A 140 -22.75 -9.19 -4.38
N ARG A 141 -23.93 -9.62 -3.94
CA ARG A 141 -24.83 -10.51 -4.70
C ARG A 141 -26.29 -10.15 -4.46
N THR A 142 -27.08 -10.23 -5.52
CA THR A 142 -28.54 -10.10 -5.46
C THR A 142 -29.16 -11.41 -4.96
N PHE A 143 -30.12 -11.31 -4.05
CA PHE A 143 -30.90 -12.43 -3.55
C PHE A 143 -32.39 -12.23 -3.85
N GLY A 144 -33.13 -13.32 -4.04
CA GLY A 144 -34.56 -13.27 -4.32
C GLY A 144 -35.37 -12.68 -3.15
N ASN A 145 -34.91 -12.88 -1.92
CA ASN A 145 -35.42 -12.18 -0.75
C ASN A 145 -34.40 -12.09 0.40
N ALA A 146 -34.75 -11.30 1.42
CA ALA A 146 -33.92 -11.09 2.60
C ALA A 146 -33.71 -12.34 3.46
N CYS A 147 -34.60 -13.34 3.39
CA CYS A 147 -34.39 -14.62 4.07
C CYS A 147 -33.25 -15.39 3.40
N GLN A 148 -33.30 -15.55 2.07
CA GLN A 148 -32.28 -16.26 1.30
C GLN A 148 -30.90 -15.60 1.47
N ALA A 149 -30.83 -14.27 1.49
CA ALA A 149 -29.58 -13.55 1.74
C ALA A 149 -28.95 -13.92 3.09
N ARG A 150 -29.75 -13.97 4.16
CA ARG A 150 -29.27 -14.29 5.51
C ARG A 150 -28.92 -15.78 5.67
N ALA A 151 -29.70 -16.66 5.04
CA ALA A 151 -29.43 -18.09 5.01
C ALA A 151 -28.06 -18.38 4.39
N ASP A 152 -27.72 -17.67 3.31
CA ASP A 152 -26.40 -17.76 2.65
C ASP A 152 -25.29 -16.98 3.36
N GLY A 153 -25.58 -16.34 4.50
CA GLY A 153 -24.60 -15.61 5.32
C GLY A 153 -24.29 -14.18 4.86
N TYR A 154 -25.03 -13.64 3.89
CA TYR A 154 -24.87 -12.27 3.42
C TYR A 154 -25.64 -11.28 4.30
N ARG A 155 -25.04 -10.10 4.53
CA ARG A 155 -25.71 -8.97 5.18
C ARG A 155 -26.43 -8.14 4.14
N VAL A 156 -27.72 -7.86 4.33
CA VAL A 156 -28.47 -6.98 3.43
C VAL A 156 -27.99 -5.54 3.57
N VAL A 157 -27.54 -4.94 2.47
CA VAL A 157 -27.02 -3.56 2.41
C VAL A 157 -27.90 -2.60 1.61
N GLY A 158 -28.82 -3.13 0.78
CA GLY A 158 -29.73 -2.33 -0.02
C GLY A 158 -30.99 -3.10 -0.42
N ARG A 159 -32.06 -2.36 -0.70
CA ARG A 159 -33.29 -2.89 -1.32
C ARG A 159 -33.10 -2.99 -2.83
N GLY A 160 -33.73 -4.00 -3.44
CA GLY A 160 -33.56 -4.31 -4.85
C GLY A 160 -32.23 -5.00 -5.14
N GLU A 161 -31.98 -5.22 -6.42
CA GLU A 161 -30.78 -5.91 -6.90
C GLU A 161 -29.49 -5.09 -6.66
N CYS A 162 -28.36 -5.77 -6.54
CA CYS A 162 -27.07 -5.11 -6.48
C CYS A 162 -26.77 -4.38 -7.79
N ARG A 163 -26.62 -3.06 -7.72
CA ARG A 163 -26.23 -2.23 -8.86
C ARG A 163 -24.72 -2.28 -9.01
N ARG A 164 -24.23 -2.81 -10.14
CA ARG A 164 -22.80 -2.74 -10.52
C ARG A 164 -22.43 -1.40 -11.17
N GLU A 165 -23.42 -0.62 -11.57
CA GLU A 165 -23.21 0.69 -12.14
C GLU A 165 -23.26 1.77 -11.06
N PRO A 166 -22.44 2.85 -11.19
CA PRO A 166 -22.57 4.00 -10.32
C PRO A 166 -24.03 4.42 -10.35
N VAL A 167 -24.62 4.59 -9.16
CA VAL A 167 -25.93 5.22 -9.01
C VAL A 167 -25.82 6.53 -9.76
N ARG A 168 -26.36 6.58 -10.99
CA ARG A 168 -26.64 7.87 -11.62
C ARG A 168 -27.55 8.55 -10.62
N PRO A 169 -27.13 9.66 -10.00
CA PRO A 169 -28.01 10.35 -9.07
C PRO A 169 -29.33 10.52 -9.81
N SER A 170 -30.42 10.10 -9.17
CA SER A 170 -31.75 10.42 -9.67
C SER A 170 -31.73 11.89 -10.06
N PRO A 171 -32.19 12.26 -11.27
CA PRO A 171 -32.27 13.67 -11.63
C PRO A 171 -32.93 14.40 -10.45
N PRO A 172 -32.34 15.52 -9.98
CA PRO A 172 -32.88 16.22 -8.83
C PRO A 172 -34.36 16.42 -9.10
N ALA A 173 -35.20 16.04 -8.13
CA ALA A 173 -36.65 16.11 -8.25
C ALA A 173 -37.01 17.43 -8.93
N GLU A 174 -37.48 17.36 -10.19
CA GLU A 174 -37.87 18.54 -10.93
C GLU A 174 -38.89 19.25 -10.05
N ARG A 175 -38.56 20.46 -9.62
CA ARG A 175 -39.50 21.25 -8.82
C ARG A 175 -40.77 21.34 -9.66
N PRO A 176 -41.94 21.03 -9.08
CA PRO A 176 -43.19 21.19 -9.81
C PRO A 176 -43.28 22.61 -10.35
N PRO A 177 -43.88 22.82 -11.54
CA PRO A 177 -43.99 24.15 -12.12
C PRO A 177 -44.64 25.10 -11.11
N GLN A 178 -43.86 26.07 -10.63
CA GLN A 178 -44.30 27.00 -9.60
C GLN A 178 -45.04 28.15 -10.26
N ALA A 179 -46.35 28.24 -10.00
CA ALA A 179 -47.16 29.38 -10.45
C ALA A 179 -46.85 30.60 -9.57
N CYS A 180 -46.39 31.68 -10.19
CA CYS A 180 -46.12 32.96 -9.54
C CYS A 180 -47.21 33.98 -9.86
N SER A 181 -47.52 34.86 -8.91
CA SER A 181 -48.35 36.04 -9.17
C SER A 181 -47.63 36.98 -10.13
N ARG A 182 -48.39 37.77 -10.91
CA ARG A 182 -47.84 38.85 -11.76
C ARG A 182 -47.59 40.14 -10.99
N GLU A 183 -47.47 40.06 -9.66
CA GLU A 183 -47.16 41.23 -8.83
C GLU A 183 -45.71 41.65 -9.08
N TYR A 184 -45.49 42.95 -9.27
CA TYR A 184 -44.16 43.51 -9.45
C TYR A 184 -43.63 44.05 -8.12
N ALA A 185 -42.70 43.30 -7.53
CA ALA A 185 -42.01 43.61 -6.28
C ALA A 185 -40.53 43.19 -6.43
N PRO A 186 -39.70 44.00 -7.12
CA PRO A 186 -38.43 43.54 -7.66
C PRO A 186 -37.46 43.11 -6.58
N VAL A 187 -36.67 42.08 -6.88
CA VAL A 187 -35.64 41.54 -6.00
C VAL A 187 -34.35 41.24 -6.74
N CYS A 188 -33.21 41.36 -6.03
CA CYS A 188 -31.92 40.94 -6.54
C CYS A 188 -31.69 39.49 -6.13
N GLY A 189 -31.61 38.60 -7.13
CA GLY A 189 -31.34 37.18 -6.95
C GLY A 189 -29.90 36.84 -7.31
N GLN A 190 -29.32 35.85 -6.62
CA GLN A 190 -27.99 35.31 -6.88
C GLN A 190 -28.04 33.80 -7.13
N ARG A 191 -27.34 33.33 -8.16
CA ARG A 191 -27.13 31.91 -8.45
C ARG A 191 -25.67 31.67 -8.81
N GLY A 192 -24.92 31.05 -7.90
CA GLY A 192 -23.46 30.99 -8.00
C GLY A 192 -22.87 32.41 -8.03
N ASN A 193 -22.08 32.71 -9.05
CA ASN A 193 -21.43 34.03 -9.23
C ASN A 193 -22.27 35.02 -10.06
N ARG A 194 -23.51 34.68 -10.44
CA ARG A 194 -24.36 35.56 -11.25
C ARG A 194 -25.43 36.21 -10.39
N THR A 195 -25.64 37.50 -10.56
CA THR A 195 -26.76 38.26 -10.00
C THR A 195 -27.72 38.68 -11.11
N ARG A 196 -29.02 38.71 -10.80
CA ARG A 196 -30.08 39.12 -11.74
C ARG A 196 -31.26 39.71 -10.98
N THR A 197 -31.85 40.77 -11.53
CA THR A 197 -33.12 41.34 -11.06
C THR A 197 -34.29 40.49 -11.54
N PHE A 198 -35.22 40.19 -10.63
CA PHE A 198 -36.48 39.48 -10.93
C PHE A 198 -37.68 40.37 -10.63
N GLY A 199 -38.80 40.14 -11.33
CA GLY A 199 -40.04 40.91 -11.13
C GLY A 199 -40.61 40.72 -9.73
N ASN A 200 -40.47 39.53 -9.16
CA ASN A 200 -40.75 39.26 -7.75
C ASN A 200 -39.92 38.10 -7.17
N ALA A 201 -40.04 37.89 -5.86
CA ALA A 201 -39.34 36.83 -5.14
C ALA A 201 -39.79 35.41 -5.50
N CYS A 202 -41.01 35.24 -6.01
CA CYS A 202 -41.47 33.93 -6.49
C CYS A 202 -40.71 33.54 -7.77
N GLU A 203 -40.67 34.43 -8.75
CA GLU A 203 -39.96 34.23 -10.02
C GLU A 203 -38.48 33.93 -9.80
N ALA A 204 -37.81 34.67 -8.90
CA ALA A 204 -36.42 34.43 -8.54
C ALA A 204 -36.19 33.00 -8.04
N ARG A 205 -37.06 32.50 -7.15
CA ARG A 205 -36.92 31.15 -6.58
C ARG A 205 -37.29 30.05 -7.57
N ALA A 206 -38.28 30.29 -8.42
CA ALA A 206 -38.67 29.40 -9.51
C ALA A 206 -37.51 29.18 -10.50
N ASP A 207 -36.77 30.24 -10.84
CA ASP A 207 -35.57 30.20 -11.68
C ASP A 207 -34.30 29.69 -10.96
N GLY A 208 -34.42 29.33 -9.67
CA GLY A 208 -33.32 28.79 -8.86
C GLY A 208 -32.32 29.83 -8.34
N TYR A 209 -32.72 31.10 -8.25
CA TYR A 209 -31.94 32.16 -7.64
C TYR A 209 -32.30 32.33 -6.15
N ARG A 210 -31.30 32.62 -5.33
CA ARG A 210 -31.48 33.02 -3.93
C ARG A 210 -31.63 34.54 -3.87
N VAL A 211 -32.69 35.04 -3.25
CA VAL A 211 -32.87 36.49 -3.04
C VAL A 211 -31.83 36.99 -2.04
N ILE A 212 -31.00 37.93 -2.46
CA ILE A 212 -29.93 38.56 -1.65
C ILE A 212 -30.23 40.03 -1.31
N GLY A 213 -31.17 40.66 -2.00
CA GLY A 213 -31.53 42.06 -1.77
C GLY A 213 -32.97 42.39 -2.17
N ARG A 214 -33.53 43.43 -1.55
CA ARG A 214 -34.80 44.05 -1.95
C ARG A 214 -34.54 45.06 -3.07
N GLY A 215 -35.38 45.08 -4.08
CA GLY A 215 -35.18 45.92 -5.27
C GLY A 215 -34.22 45.29 -6.28
N GLU A 216 -33.87 46.05 -7.30
CA GLU A 216 -33.01 45.60 -8.40
C GLU A 216 -31.54 45.42 -7.96
N CYS A 217 -30.80 44.57 -8.66
CA CYS A 217 -29.36 44.46 -8.44
C CYS A 217 -28.63 45.76 -8.82
N ARG A 218 -27.64 46.16 -8.02
CA ARG A 218 -26.81 47.36 -8.22
C ARG A 218 -25.34 47.03 -7.94
#